data_AF-A0A955G3I8-F1
#
_entry.id   AF-A0A955G3I8-F1
#
_cell.length_a   1.000
_cell.length_b   1.000
_cell.length_c   1.000
_cell.angle_alpha   90.00
_cell.angle_beta   90.00
_cell.angle_gamma   90.00
#
_symmetry.space_group_name_H-M   'P 1'
#
loop_
_entity.id
_entity.type
_entity.pdbx_description
1 polymer ?
#
loop_
_entity_poly.entity_id
_entity_poly.type
_entity_poly.pdbx_seq_one_letter_code
_entity_poly.pdbx_strand_id
1 'polypeptide(L)' 'MVNQAFIDGQNLHMNTKSFGWGVDLARFRVYLREKYQVETAYYFLGAVDDDQQKLYENIQKAGF' A
#
# COMPACT_ATOMS: atom_id res chain seq x y z
N MET A 1 10.96 -6.14 19.41
CA MET A 1 9.98 -5.10 19.04
C MET A 1 9.44 -5.44 17.67
N VAL A 2 8.13 -5.35 17.48
CA VAL A 2 7.48 -5.61 16.18
C VAL A 2 7.50 -4.30 15.38
N ASN A 3 8.05 -4.32 14.17
CA ASN A 3 8.05 -3.13 13.31
C ASN A 3 6.73 -3.06 12.52
N GLN A 4 6.17 -1.86 12.42
CA GLN A 4 4.89 -1.60 11.79
C GLN A 4 5.03 -0.46 10.77
N ALA A 5 4.30 -0.55 9.66
CA ALA A 5 4.25 0.50 8.65
C ALA A 5 2.84 1.07 8.51
N PHE A 6 2.75 2.39 8.37
CA PHE A 6 1.52 3.12 8.10
C PHE A 6 1.71 3.87 6.79
N ILE A 7 1.02 3.45 5.74
CA ILE A 7 1.22 3.92 4.37
C ILE A 7 0.06 4.83 3.99
N ASP A 8 0.36 6.09 3.71
CA ASP A 8 -0.56 6.99 3.02
C ASP A 8 -0.64 6.61 1.55
N GLY A 9 -1.66 5.82 1.20
CA GLY A 9 -1.85 5.30 -0.14
C GLY A 9 -2.21 6.35 -1.18
N GLN A 10 -2.86 7.43 -0.75
CA GLN A 10 -3.25 8.51 -1.64
C GLN A 10 -2.04 9.32 -2.08
N ASN A 11 -1.15 9.68 -1.14
CA ASN A 11 0.10 10.35 -1.47
C ASN A 11 1.05 9.45 -2.26
N LEU A 12 1.11 8.15 -1.96
CA LEU A 12 1.92 7.20 -2.73
C LEU A 12 1.45 7.13 -4.18
N HIS A 13 0.15 6.99 -4.41
CA HIS A 13 -0.41 6.90 -5.76
C HIS A 13 -0.24 8.19 -6.55
N MET A 14 -0.64 9.33 -5.97
CA MET A 14 -0.63 10.62 -6.68
C MET A 14 0.79 11.05 -7.08
N ASN A 15 1.77 10.88 -6.19
CA ASN A 15 3.15 11.27 -6.48
C ASN A 15 3.82 10.32 -7.48
N THR A 16 3.69 9.00 -7.33
CA THR A 16 4.34 8.08 -8.29
C THR A 16 3.77 8.25 -9.69
N LYS A 17 2.44 8.43 -9.80
CA LYS A 17 1.77 8.71 -11.06
C LYS A 17 2.20 10.03 -11.70
N SER A 18 2.43 11.09 -10.91
CA SER A 18 2.92 12.37 -11.45
C SER A 18 4.32 12.26 -12.05
N PHE A 19 5.12 11.29 -11.60
CA PHE A 19 6.43 10.92 -12.16
C PHE A 19 6.37 9.84 -13.25
N GLY A 20 5.17 9.44 -13.70
CA GLY A 20 5.00 8.51 -14.83
C GLY A 20 5.22 7.03 -14.50
N TRP A 21 5.21 6.65 -13.22
CA TRP A 21 5.33 5.26 -12.80
C TRP A 21 4.28 4.89 -11.73
N GLY A 22 4.20 3.62 -11.39
CA GLY A 22 3.26 3.11 -10.39
C GLY A 22 3.90 2.08 -9.48
N VAL A 23 3.31 1.89 -8.30
CA VAL A 23 3.80 0.94 -7.31
C VAL A 23 3.04 -0.38 -7.43
N ASP A 24 3.78 -1.46 -7.61
CA ASP A 24 3.26 -2.81 -7.39
C ASP A 24 3.19 -3.06 -5.88
N LEU A 25 1.97 -3.08 -5.34
CA LEU A 25 1.75 -3.21 -3.90
C LEU A 25 2.26 -4.56 -3.35
N ALA A 26 2.15 -5.65 -4.11
CA ALA A 26 2.64 -6.95 -3.64
C ALA A 26 4.16 -6.94 -3.49
N ARG A 27 4.88 -6.38 -4.48
CA ARG A 27 6.33 -6.20 -4.38
C ARG A 27 6.73 -5.23 -3.28
N PHE A 28 5.95 -4.16 -3.10
CA PHE A 28 6.19 -3.19 -2.03
C PHE A 28 6.02 -3.82 -0.65
N ARG A 29 5.01 -4.68 -0.46
CA ARG A 29 4.82 -5.42 0.80
C ARG A 29 6.01 -6.33 1.13
N VAL A 30 6.52 -7.06 0.12
CA VAL A 30 7.71 -7.91 0.25
C VAL A 30 8.91 -7.07 0.65
N TYR A 31 9.12 -5.93 0.00
CA TYR A 31 10.21 -5.01 0.33
C TYR A 31 10.14 -4.51 1.77
N LEU A 32 8.97 -4.08 2.26
CA LEU A 32 8.81 -3.65 3.65
C LEU A 32 9.15 -4.76 4.66
N ARG A 33 8.70 -5.98 4.36
CA ARG A 33 8.97 -7.16 5.20
C ARG A 33 10.47 -7.48 5.22
N GLU A 34 11.12 -7.54 4.07
CA GLU A 34 12.51 -8.03 3.97
C GLU A 34 13.53 -6.96 4.37
N LYS A 35 13.31 -5.71 3.97
CA LYS A 35 14.27 -4.63 4.21
C LYS A 35 14.18 -4.07 5.63
N TYR A 36 12.96 -3.95 6.14
CA TYR A 36 12.70 -3.25 7.40
C TYR A 36 12.09 -4.15 8.47
N GLN A 37 11.90 -5.44 8.20
CA GLN A 37 11.29 -6.39 9.15
C GLN A 37 9.88 -5.95 9.59
N VAL A 38 9.15 -5.29 8.69
CA VAL A 38 7.76 -4.86 8.94
C VAL A 38 6.85 -6.08 8.97
N GLU A 39 6.33 -6.38 10.15
CA GLU A 39 5.39 -7.48 10.37
C GLU A 39 3.99 -7.09 9.92
N THR A 40 3.51 -5.91 10.33
CA THR A 40 2.18 -5.38 9.98
C THR A 40 2.31 -4.08 9.19
N ALA A 41 1.61 -3.98 8.06
CA ALA A 41 1.58 -2.79 7.23
C ALA A 41 0.12 -2.39 7.00
N TYR A 42 -0.24 -1.16 7.36
CA TYR A 42 -1.58 -0.60 7.17
C TYR A 42 -1.57 0.35 5.98
N TYR A 43 -2.46 0.14 5.02
CA TYR A 43 -2.59 0.98 3.84
C TYR A 43 -3.86 1.83 3.90
N PHE A 44 -3.69 3.15 4.02
CA PHE A 44 -4.80 4.08 4.12
C PHE A 44 -5.20 4.59 2.75
N LEU A 45 -6.47 4.41 2.43
CA LEU A 45 -7.15 5.13 1.36
C LEU A 45 -8.02 6.21 2.00
N GLY A 46 -8.35 7.24 1.22
CA GLY A 46 -9.24 8.32 1.66
C GLY A 46 -10.67 7.83 1.91
N ALA A 47 -11.67 8.62 1.53
CA ALA A 47 -13.06 8.19 1.69
C ALA A 47 -13.34 6.87 0.96
N VAL A 48 -14.13 6.00 1.60
CA VAL A 48 -14.58 4.74 0.99
C VAL A 48 -15.56 5.06 -0.13
N ASP A 49 -15.32 4.44 -1.28
CA ASP A 49 -16.13 4.58 -2.50
C ASP A 49 -16.44 3.18 -3.03
N ASP A 50 -17.72 2.83 -3.10
CA ASP A 50 -18.18 1.49 -3.51
C ASP A 50 -17.72 1.13 -4.93
N ASP A 51 -17.52 2.13 -5.79
CA ASP A 51 -16.98 1.94 -7.14
C ASP A 51 -15.51 1.47 -7.14
N GLN A 52 -14.83 1.59 -6.00
CA GLN A 52 -13.42 1.21 -5.82
C GLN A 52 -13.23 -0.15 -5.14
N GLN A 53 -14.28 -0.98 -5.04
CA GLN A 53 -14.20 -2.29 -4.39
C GLN A 53 -13.02 -3.16 -4.87
N LYS A 54 -12.77 -3.16 -6.18
CA LYS A 54 -11.65 -3.90 -6.78
C LYS A 54 -10.28 -3.41 -6.31
N LEU A 55 -10.14 -2.11 -6.03
CA LEU A 55 -8.90 -1.54 -5.47
C LEU A 55 -8.68 -2.06 -4.04
N TYR A 56 -9.71 -2.03 -3.20
CA TYR A 56 -9.63 -2.54 -1.83
C TYR A 56 -9.25 -4.02 -1.81
N GLU A 57 -9.87 -4.84 -2.67
CA GLU A 57 -9.51 -6.26 -2.79
C GLU A 57 -8.04 -6.47 -3.17
N ASN A 58 -7.51 -5.65 -4.09
CA ASN A 58 -6.12 -5.76 -4.53
C ASN A 58 -5.13 -5.37 -3.41
N ILE A 59 -5.46 -4.37 -2.61
CA ILE A 59 -4.66 -3.95 -1.44
C ILE A 59 -4.63 -5.07 -0.39
N GLN A 60 -5.80 -5.63 -0.06
CA GLN A 60 -5.89 -6.75 0.88
C GLN A 60 -5.13 -7.98 0.38
N LYS A 61 -5.28 -8.34 -0.91
CA LYS A 61 -4.53 -9.45 -1.53
C LYS A 61 -3.01 -9.22 -1.52
N ALA A 62 -2.57 -7.97 -1.55
CA ALA A 62 -1.15 -7.61 -1.43
C ALA A 62 -0.62 -7.72 0.01
N GLY A 63 -1.48 -7.96 1.01
CA GLY A 63 -1.09 -8.17 2.40
C GLY A 63 -1.01 -6.90 3.25
N PHE A 64 -1.79 -5.87 2.88
CA PHE A 64 -2.02 -4.65 3.65
C PHE A 64 -3.41 -4.61 4.29
#